data_AF-A0A2V6CNG0-F1
#
_entry.id   AF-A0A2V6CNG0-F1
#
_cell.length_a   1.000
_cell.length_b   1.000
_cell.length_c   1.000
_cell.angle_alpha   90.00
_cell.angle_beta   90.00
_cell.angle_gamma   90.00
#
_symmetry.space_group_name_H-M   'P 1'
#
loop_
_entity.id
_entity.type
_entity.pdbx_description
1 polymer ?
#
loop_
_entity_poly.entity_id
_entity_poly.type
_entity_poly.pdbx_seq_one_letter_code
_entity_poly.pdbx_strand_id
1 'polypeptide(L)'
;MLLICRFTPTCPEVIRILSLGMDKPLPLSTRIKLRIHYLMCSFCERYAKQLKYMREVAREFPEKIGEVSDAKLPAEAKERLKEALRQ
;
A
#
# COMPACT_ATOMS: atom_id res chain seq x y z
N MET A 1 -28.78 -8.89 0.31
CA MET A 1 -27.66 -8.01 0.74
C MET A 1 -26.63 -8.73 1.64
N LEU A 2 -26.99 -9.78 2.39
CA LEU A 2 -26.11 -10.45 3.38
C LEU A 2 -25.09 -11.48 2.82
N LEU A 3 -25.28 -12.01 1.61
CA LEU A 3 -24.43 -13.09 1.09
C LEU A 3 -23.08 -12.60 0.53
N ILE A 4 -23.04 -11.39 -0.03
CA ILE A 4 -21.82 -10.83 -0.65
C ILE A 4 -20.74 -10.59 0.41
N CYS A 5 -21.13 -10.21 1.64
CA CYS A 5 -20.23 -10.03 2.77
C CYS A 5 -19.37 -11.28 3.07
N ARG A 6 -19.84 -12.50 2.79
CA ARG A 6 -19.08 -13.73 3.07
C ARG A 6 -17.97 -14.00 2.05
N PHE A 7 -18.04 -13.39 0.87
CA PHE A 7 -17.07 -13.59 -0.21
C PHE A 7 -16.07 -12.44 -0.36
N THR A 8 -16.28 -11.35 0.38
CA THR A 8 -15.39 -10.18 0.41
C THR A 8 -14.72 -10.05 1.78
N PRO A 9 -13.48 -9.55 1.85
CA PRO A 9 -12.86 -9.18 3.12
C PRO A 9 -13.69 -8.13 3.88
N THR A 10 -13.57 -8.13 5.20
CA THR A 10 -14.14 -7.11 6.09
C THR A 10 -13.48 -5.74 5.87
N CYS A 11 -14.14 -4.65 6.26
CA CYS A 11 -13.57 -3.30 6.09
C CYS A 11 -12.15 -3.13 6.68
N PRO A 12 -11.83 -3.64 7.89
CA PRO A 12 -10.47 -3.57 8.43
C PRO A 12 -9.45 -4.37 7.60
N GLU A 13 -9.86 -5.53 7.07
CA GLU A 13 -9.01 -6.32 6.18
C GLU A 13 -8.77 -5.61 4.85
N VAL A 14 -9.81 -4.96 4.29
CA VAL A 14 -9.68 -4.12 3.08
C VAL A 14 -8.65 -3.02 3.29
N ILE A 15 -8.70 -2.31 4.43
CA ILE A 15 -7.74 -1.25 4.76
C ILE A 15 -6.31 -1.82 4.82
N ARG A 16 -6.10 -2.98 5.47
CA ARG A 16 -4.79 -3.64 5.52
C ARG A 16 -4.30 -4.07 4.15
N ILE A 17 -5.17 -4.67 3.33
CA ILE A 17 -4.84 -5.10 1.97
C ILE A 17 -4.45 -3.89 1.11
N LEU A 18 -5.19 -2.78 1.24
CA LEU A 18 -4.90 -1.54 0.53
C LEU A 18 -3.54 -0.97 0.91
N SER A 19 -3.22 -0.92 2.21
CA SER A 19 -1.90 -0.52 2.68
C SER A 19 -0.80 -1.42 2.13
N LEU A 20 -0.98 -2.74 2.20
CA LEU A 20 -0.01 -3.70 1.67
C LEU A 20 0.18 -3.55 0.15
N GLY A 21 -0.88 -3.19 -0.57
CA GLY A 21 -0.86 -2.92 -2.00
C GLY A 21 -0.05 -1.69 -2.39
N MET A 22 0.32 -0.85 -1.42
CA MET A 22 1.23 0.27 -1.61
C MET A 22 2.68 -0.21 -1.66
N ASP A 23 3.03 -1.25 -0.93
CA ASP A 23 4.42 -1.72 -0.88
C ASP A 23 4.69 -2.77 -1.96
N LYS A 24 3.70 -3.63 -2.23
CA LYS A 24 3.82 -4.72 -3.20
C LYS A 24 2.61 -4.84 -4.11
N PRO A 25 2.78 -5.33 -5.35
CA PRO A 25 1.64 -5.57 -6.23
C PRO A 25 0.69 -6.60 -5.62
N LEU A 26 -0.60 -6.26 -5.58
CA LEU A 26 -1.64 -7.19 -5.12
C LEU A 26 -1.97 -8.24 -6.18
N PRO A 27 -2.21 -9.51 -5.79
CA PRO A 27 -2.75 -10.54 -6.67
C PRO A 27 -4.06 -10.12 -7.34
N LEU A 28 -4.29 -10.55 -8.58
CA LEU A 28 -5.49 -10.19 -9.35
C LEU A 28 -6.78 -10.62 -8.65
N SER A 29 -6.79 -11.81 -8.03
CA SER A 29 -7.92 -12.31 -7.25
C SER A 29 -8.30 -11.38 -6.10
N THR A 30 -7.31 -10.84 -5.39
CA THR A 30 -7.51 -9.86 -4.32
C THR A 30 -8.11 -8.56 -4.85
N ARG A 31 -7.64 -8.08 -6.02
CA ARG A 31 -8.20 -6.88 -6.66
C ARG A 31 -9.68 -7.05 -7.01
N ILE A 32 -10.08 -8.24 -7.47
CA ILE A 32 -11.48 -8.55 -7.77
C ILE A 32 -12.33 -8.52 -6.49
N LYS A 33 -11.86 -9.15 -5.41
CA LYS A 33 -12.56 -9.13 -4.11
C LYS A 33 -12.77 -7.71 -3.58
N LEU A 34 -11.77 -6.83 -3.73
CA LEU A 34 -11.88 -5.42 -3.35
C LEU A 34 -12.95 -4.68 -4.18
N ARG A 35 -12.99 -4.90 -5.50
CA ARG A 35 -14.02 -4.30 -6.37
C ARG A 35 -15.43 -4.71 -5.94
N ILE A 36 -15.64 -5.97 -5.60
CA ILE A 36 -16.93 -6.46 -5.09
C ILE A 36 -17.27 -5.75 -3.76
N HIS A 37 -16.30 -5.59 -2.86
CA HIS A 37 -16.51 -4.88 -1.60
C HIS A 37 -16.90 -3.40 -1.81
N TYR A 38 -16.35 -2.73 -2.81
CA TYR A 38 -16.69 -1.33 -3.11
C TYR A 38 -18.14 -1.14 -3.58
N LEU A 39 -18.75 -2.15 -4.22
CA LEU A 39 -20.16 -2.09 -4.62
C LEU A 39 -21.12 -1.99 -3.42
N MET A 40 -20.68 -2.41 -2.24
CA MET A 40 -21.47 -2.43 -1.01
C MET A 40 -20.96 -1.46 0.07
N CYS A 41 -19.74 -0.94 -0.06
CA CYS A 41 -19.11 -0.06 0.91
C CYS A 41 -18.37 1.09 0.23
N SER A 42 -19.05 2.22 0.11
CA SER A 42 -18.52 3.46 -0.48
C SER A 42 -17.38 4.07 0.34
N PHE A 43 -17.35 3.86 1.66
CA PHE A 43 -16.27 4.34 2.53
C PHE A 43 -14.91 3.69 2.19
N CYS A 44 -14.91 2.37 1.97
CA CYS A 44 -13.68 1.66 1.59
C CYS A 44 -13.22 2.06 0.18
N GLU A 45 -14.15 2.34 -0.74
CA GLU A 45 -13.82 2.86 -2.06
C GLU A 45 -13.18 4.26 -1.96
N ARG A 46 -13.77 5.15 -1.16
CA ARG A 46 -13.25 6.50 -0.93
C ARG A 46 -11.87 6.47 -0.29
N TYR A 47 -11.67 5.62 0.72
CA TYR A 47 -10.36 5.43 1.36
C TYR A 47 -9.30 4.96 0.36
N ALA A 48 -9.63 4.00 -0.51
CA ALA A 48 -8.71 3.54 -1.55
C ALA A 48 -8.29 4.68 -2.50
N LYS A 49 -9.24 5.53 -2.91
CA LYS A 49 -8.96 6.72 -3.76
C LYS A 49 -8.06 7.72 -3.03
N GLN A 50 -8.34 8.00 -1.75
CA GLN A 50 -7.52 8.90 -0.93
C GLN A 50 -6.08 8.37 -0.78
N LEU A 51 -5.91 7.08 -0.50
CA LEU A 51 -4.59 6.47 -0.35
C LEU A 51 -3.77 6.54 -1.64
N LYS A 52 -4.43 6.31 -2.78
CA LYS A 52 -3.79 6.44 -4.10
C LYS A 52 -3.37 7.90 -4.37
N TYR A 53 -4.25 8.86 -4.09
CA TYR A 53 -3.94 10.28 -4.24
C TYR A 53 -2.76 10.71 -3.36
N MET A 54 -2.74 10.29 -2.09
CA MET A 54 -1.60 10.56 -1.19
C MET A 54 -0.29 10.01 -1.76
N ARG A 55 -0.30 8.82 -2.38
CA ARG A 55 0.88 8.25 -3.03
C ARG A 55 1.35 9.06 -4.24
N GLU A 56 0.41 9.51 -5.07
CA GLU A 56 0.69 10.29 -6.26
C GLU A 56 1.34 11.62 -5.89
N VAL A 57 0.69 12.36 -4.97
CA VAL A 57 1.22 13.61 -4.42
C VAL A 57 2.60 13.40 -3.77
N ALA A 58 2.78 12.37 -2.95
CA ALA A 58 4.07 12.09 -2.32
C ALA A 58 5.21 11.81 -3.33
N ARG A 59 4.88 11.34 -4.53
CA ARG A 59 5.85 11.10 -5.61
C ARG A 59 6.09 12.31 -6.48
N GLU A 60 5.12 13.21 -6.60
CA GLU A 60 5.19 14.39 -7.47
C GLU A 60 6.01 15.54 -6.87
N PHE A 61 6.23 15.54 -5.55
CA PHE A 61 6.99 16.59 -4.86
C PHE A 61 8.31 16.09 -4.23
N PRO A 62 9.28 15.57 -5.01
CA PRO A 62 10.60 15.23 -4.46
C PRO A 62 11.33 16.48 -3.92
N GLU A 63 11.04 17.67 -4.46
CA GLU A 63 11.73 18.91 -4.11
C GLU A 63 11.19 19.60 -2.84
N LYS A 64 10.04 19.16 -2.30
CA LYS A 64 9.49 19.68 -1.04
C LYS A 64 9.88 18.85 0.18
N ILE A 65 10.50 17.70 -0.04
CA ILE A 65 11.22 16.98 1.01
C ILE A 65 12.56 17.71 1.09
N GLY A 66 12.70 18.65 2.03
CA GLY A 66 13.87 19.54 2.12
C GLY A 66 15.20 18.77 1.99
N GLU A 67 16.27 19.45 1.55
CA GLU A 67 17.60 18.88 1.22
C GLU A 67 17.73 17.41 1.60
N VAL A 68 17.43 16.53 0.63
CA VAL A 68 17.65 15.10 0.80
C VAL A 68 19.14 14.94 1.05
N SER A 69 19.51 14.73 2.30
CA SER A 69 20.91 14.63 2.70
C SER A 69 21.63 13.66 1.79
N ASP A 70 22.78 14.08 1.25
CA ASP A 70 23.71 13.20 0.52
C ASP A 70 24.32 12.10 1.42
N ALA A 71 23.89 11.99 2.69
CA ALA A 71 24.27 10.93 3.60
C ALA A 71 23.95 9.55 3.00
N LYS A 72 25.00 8.93 2.47
CA LYS A 72 24.97 7.53 2.06
C LYS A 72 25.16 6.64 3.27
N LEU A 73 24.52 5.48 3.25
CA LEU A 73 24.75 4.46 4.25
C LEU A 73 26.26 4.10 4.29
N PRO A 74 26.91 4.05 5.47
CA PRO A 74 28.28 3.57 5.59
C PRO A 74 28.42 2.18 4.97
N ALA A 75 29.55 1.92 4.33
CA ALA A 75 29.79 0.66 3.60
C ALA A 75 29.55 -0.57 4.51
N GLU A 76 30.03 -0.52 5.75
CA GLU A 76 29.84 -1.58 6.74
C GLU A 76 28.35 -1.84 7.05
N ALA A 77 27.56 -0.79 7.25
CA ALA A 77 26.12 -0.92 7.49
C ALA A 77 25.39 -1.49 6.27
N LYS A 78 25.82 -1.12 5.07
CA LYS A 78 25.26 -1.63 3.81
C LYS A 78 25.55 -3.13 3.64
N GLU A 79 26.76 -3.58 3.96
CA GLU A 79 27.11 -5.00 3.88
C GLU A 79 26.38 -5.84 4.94
N ARG A 80 26.23 -5.34 6.17
CA ARG A 80 25.41 -5.99 7.21
C ARG A 80 23.96 -6.19 6.77
N LEU A 81 23.35 -5.19 6.12
CA LEU A 81 21.98 -5.29 5.60
C LEU A 81 21.88 -6.29 4.45
N LYS A 82 22.86 -6.33 3.54
CA LYS A 82 22.88 -7.30 2.44
C LYS A 82 22.94 -8.73 2.96
N GLU A 83 23.77 -8.99 3.96
CA GLU A 83 23.93 -10.33 4.53
C GLU A 83 22.65 -10.79 5.25
N ALA A 84 21.99 -9.88 5.98
CA ALA A 84 20.72 -10.17 6.64
C ALA A 84 19.57 -10.50 5.65
N LEU A 85 19.57 -9.91 4.45
CA LEU A 85 18.55 -10.18 3.42
C LEU A 85 18.80 -11.46 2.63
N ARG A 86 19.97 -12.09 2.76
CA ARG A 86 20.30 -13.36 2.09
C ARG A 86 19.82 -14.59 2.86
N GLN A 87 19.46 -14.43 4.14
CA GLN A 87 18.90 -15.46 5.01
C GLN A 87 17.39 -15.56 4.83
#